data_AF-A0A7S2WXN5-F1
#
_entry.id   AF-A0A7S2WXN5-F1
#
_cell.length_a   1.000
_cell.length_b   1.000
_cell.length_c   1.000
_cell.angle_alpha   90.00
_cell.angle_beta   90.00
_cell.angle_gamma   90.00
#
_symmetry.space_group_name_H-M   'P 1'
#
loop_
_entity.id
_entity.type
_entity.pdbx_description
1 polymer ?
#
loop_
_entity_poly.entity_id
_entity_poly.type
_entity_poly.pdbx_seq_one_letter_code
_entity_poly.pdbx_strand_id
1 'polypeptide(L)'
;EANFQDIEAQEQLKDQSERLVENSLLHGVHWKRLILDEAHKIKARTTSVAKSIYSLRSDKKWCLTGTPLQNRVGELYSLLRFLELDPYAYYFCGKKGCDCKSLHWRFGPKQKACECCGHPGFHHFSYFNRTILNPITRFGYLGEGKRAVIELKKVLDNTQLRRTKKGRAEDV
;
A
#
# COMPACT_ATOMS: atom_id res chain seq x y z
N GLU A 1 -32.73 -4.58 1.72
CA GLU A 1 -32.35 -3.56 2.73
C GLU A 1 -31.41 -4.24 3.71
N ALA A 2 -30.18 -3.75 3.89
CA ALA A 2 -29.25 -4.35 4.84
C ALA A 2 -29.68 -3.95 6.26
N ASN A 3 -29.84 -4.93 7.14
CA ASN A 3 -30.36 -4.75 8.50
C ASN A 3 -29.43 -3.84 9.31
N PHE A 4 -29.99 -2.78 9.92
CA PHE A 4 -29.25 -1.77 10.69
C PHE A 4 -28.42 -2.39 11.82
N GLN A 5 -28.90 -3.51 12.39
CA GLN A 5 -28.19 -4.27 13.42
C GLN A 5 -26.94 -4.99 12.91
N ASP A 6 -26.92 -5.41 11.63
CA ASP A 6 -25.74 -6.04 11.02
C ASP A 6 -24.62 -5.03 10.77
N ILE A 7 -24.98 -3.78 10.49
CA ILE A 7 -24.02 -2.68 10.26
C ILE A 7 -23.33 -2.30 11.58
N GLU A 8 -24.09 -2.15 12.66
CA GLU A 8 -23.53 -1.85 13.99
C GLU A 8 -22.66 -3.00 14.53
N ALA A 9 -23.09 -4.25 14.35
CA ALA A 9 -22.28 -5.42 14.72
C ALA A 9 -20.96 -5.48 13.93
N GLN A 10 -20.98 -5.16 12.64
CA GLN A 10 -19.77 -5.09 11.81
C GLN A 10 -18.85 -3.93 12.20
N GLU A 11 -19.40 -2.78 12.62
CA GLU A 11 -18.60 -1.65 13.13
C GLU A 11 -17.97 -1.95 14.49
N GLN A 12 -18.69 -2.60 15.41
CA GLN A 12 -18.15 -3.03 16.70
C GLN A 12 -17.04 -4.08 16.58
N LEU A 13 -17.19 -5.03 15.64
CA LEU A 13 -16.13 -6.01 15.33
C LEU A 13 -14.89 -5.33 14.72
N LYS A 14 -15.09 -4.28 13.90
CA LYS A 14 -14.00 -3.46 13.35
C LYS A 14 -13.24 -2.72 14.46
N ASP A 15 -13.96 -2.05 15.36
CA ASP A 15 -13.38 -1.29 16.48
C ASP A 15 -12.61 -2.20 17.45
N GLN A 16 -13.17 -3.38 17.79
CA GLN A 16 -12.46 -4.38 18.59
C GLN A 16 -11.20 -4.91 17.89
N SER A 17 -11.26 -5.19 16.57
CA SER A 17 -10.08 -5.65 15.82
C SER A 17 -8.97 -4.59 15.75
N GLU A 18 -9.33 -3.31 15.68
CA GLU A 18 -8.36 -2.21 15.64
C GLU A 18 -7.73 -1.98 17.01
N ARG A 19 -8.50 -2.09 18.11
CA ARG A 19 -7.97 -2.03 19.49
C ARG A 19 -7.04 -3.20 19.86
N LEU A 20 -7.32 -4.42 19.37
CA LEU A 20 -6.46 -5.58 19.63
C LEU A 20 -5.08 -5.44 18.95
N VAL A 21 -5.01 -4.75 17.81
CA VAL A 21 -3.74 -4.46 17.12
C VAL A 21 -2.87 -3.48 17.92
N GLU A 22 -3.47 -2.53 18.65
CA GLU A 22 -2.72 -1.60 19.51
C GLU A 22 -2.13 -2.26 20.77
N ASN A 23 -2.68 -3.40 21.22
CA ASN A 23 -2.26 -4.09 22.45
C ASN A 23 -1.45 -5.38 22.22
N SER A 24 -1.10 -5.71 20.98
CA SER A 24 -0.28 -6.88 20.67
C SER A 24 1.19 -6.63 21.04
N LEU A 25 1.83 -7.60 21.70
CA LEU A 25 3.25 -7.55 22.06
C LEU A 25 4.14 -7.27 20.84
N LEU A 26 3.77 -7.77 19.66
CA LEU A 26 4.54 -7.57 18.43
C LEU A 26 4.52 -6.12 17.93
N HIS A 27 3.45 -5.38 18.24
CA HIS A 27 3.25 -3.99 17.82
C HIS A 27 3.90 -2.98 18.77
N GLY A 28 4.18 -3.38 20.01
CA GLY A 28 4.96 -2.60 20.97
C GLY A 28 6.47 -2.62 20.72
N VAL A 29 6.97 -3.55 19.89
CA VAL A 29 8.40 -3.70 19.59
C VAL A 29 8.77 -2.94 18.32
N HIS A 30 9.87 -2.20 18.38
CA HIS A 30 10.50 -1.61 17.20
C HIS A 30 11.51 -2.60 16.60
N TRP A 31 11.19 -3.15 15.43
CA TRP A 31 11.99 -4.20 14.81
C TRP A 31 13.17 -3.63 14.02
N LYS A 32 14.33 -4.31 14.04
CA LYS A 32 15.43 -3.97 13.13
C LYS A 32 15.14 -4.35 11.68
N ARG A 33 14.41 -5.44 11.48
CA ARG A 33 14.06 -5.92 10.15
C ARG A 33 12.74 -6.68 10.17
N LEU A 34 11.89 -6.42 9.18
CA LEU A 34 10.73 -7.24 8.86
C LEU A 34 10.93 -7.90 7.50
N ILE A 35 10.66 -9.21 7.44
CA ILE A 35 10.75 -10.00 6.21
C ILE A 35 9.41 -10.70 6.03
N LEU A 36 8.73 -10.39 4.93
CA LEU A 36 7.53 -11.12 4.53
C LEU A 36 7.92 -12.23 3.57
N ASP A 37 7.78 -13.47 4.02
CA ASP A 37 7.83 -14.62 3.13
C ASP A 37 6.48 -14.84 2.44
N GLU A 38 6.53 -15.23 1.18
CA GLU A 38 5.40 -15.24 0.26
C GLU A 38 4.57 -13.95 0.32
N ALA A 39 5.25 -12.81 0.13
CA ALA A 39 4.66 -11.48 0.24
C ALA A 39 3.42 -11.26 -0.64
N HIS A 40 3.22 -12.07 -1.68
CA HIS A 40 1.98 -12.10 -2.44
C HIS A 40 0.74 -12.47 -1.60
N LYS A 41 0.87 -12.88 -0.33
CA LYS A 41 -0.26 -13.09 0.58
C LYS A 41 -0.94 -11.78 1.04
N ILE A 42 -0.24 -10.64 1.00
CA ILE A 42 -0.78 -9.33 1.43
C ILE A 42 -1.42 -8.49 0.30
N LYS A 43 -1.88 -9.14 -0.77
CA LYS A 43 -2.42 -8.48 -1.98
C LYS A 43 -3.49 -7.42 -1.71
N ALA A 44 -4.37 -7.67 -0.75
CA ALA A 44 -5.48 -6.78 -0.42
C ALA A 44 -5.19 -6.01 0.88
N ARG A 45 -4.95 -4.70 0.74
CA ARG A 45 -4.69 -3.77 1.86
C ARG A 45 -5.78 -3.79 2.94
N THR A 46 -7.01 -4.12 2.56
CA THR A 46 -8.19 -4.10 3.46
C THR A 46 -8.26 -5.31 4.38
N THR A 47 -7.48 -6.36 4.13
CA THR A 47 -7.44 -7.55 4.99
C THR A 47 -6.89 -7.21 6.38
N SER A 48 -7.41 -7.87 7.41
CA SER A 48 -6.93 -7.73 8.79
C SER A 48 -5.44 -8.02 8.89
N VAL A 49 -4.97 -9.07 8.20
CA VAL A 49 -3.55 -9.44 8.12
C VAL A 49 -2.70 -8.29 7.56
N ALA A 50 -3.11 -7.71 6.43
CA ALA A 50 -2.36 -6.60 5.84
C ALA A 50 -2.34 -5.39 6.79
N LYS A 51 -3.48 -5.03 7.40
CA LYS A 51 -3.56 -3.95 8.40
C LYS A 51 -2.59 -4.19 9.57
N SER A 52 -2.59 -5.38 10.16
CA SER A 52 -1.72 -5.75 11.27
C SER A 52 -0.24 -5.72 10.89
N ILE A 53 0.11 -6.12 9.67
CA ILE A 53 1.51 -6.06 9.20
C ILE A 53 1.93 -4.60 8.97
N TYR A 54 1.05 -3.76 8.43
CA TYR A 54 1.34 -2.35 8.18
C TYR A 54 1.53 -1.53 9.46
N SER A 55 0.99 -1.95 10.60
CA SER A 55 1.19 -1.29 11.88
C SER A 55 2.49 -1.68 12.59
N LEU A 56 3.21 -2.71 12.11
CA LEU A 56 4.52 -3.06 12.65
C LEU A 56 5.56 -2.00 12.26
N ARG A 57 6.38 -1.60 13.25
CA ARG A 57 7.43 -0.59 13.08
C ARG A 57 8.78 -1.25 12.85
N SER A 58 9.53 -0.79 11.85
CA SER A 58 10.86 -1.34 11.57
C SER A 58 11.79 -0.44 10.76
N ASP A 59 13.11 -0.59 10.96
CA ASP A 59 14.16 0.11 10.20
C ASP A 59 14.25 -0.36 8.73
N LYS A 60 14.11 -1.67 8.49
CA LYS A 60 14.29 -2.31 7.17
C LYS A 60 13.17 -3.29 6.88
N LYS A 61 12.64 -3.26 5.66
CA LYS A 61 11.54 -4.13 5.24
C LYS A 61 11.89 -4.86 3.95
N TRP A 62 11.60 -6.15 3.90
CA TRP A 62 11.86 -7.01 2.75
C TRP A 62 10.62 -7.81 2.38
N CYS A 63 10.40 -7.97 1.08
CA CYS A 63 9.40 -8.88 0.53
C CYS A 63 10.11 -9.99 -0.21
N LEU A 64 9.89 -11.23 0.21
CA LEU A 64 10.33 -12.43 -0.49
C LEU A 64 9.10 -13.03 -1.17
N THR A 65 9.17 -13.21 -2.49
CA THR A 65 8.13 -13.92 -3.23
C THR A 65 8.64 -14.42 -4.57
N GLY A 66 8.25 -15.64 -4.94
CA GLY A 66 8.50 -16.17 -6.28
C GLY A 66 7.64 -15.53 -7.37
N THR A 67 6.57 -14.81 -7.00
CA THR A 67 5.54 -14.30 -7.92
C THR A 67 5.10 -12.87 -7.54
N PRO A 68 5.96 -11.86 -7.75
CA PRO A 68 5.68 -10.49 -7.30
C PRO A 68 4.51 -9.82 -8.03
N LEU A 69 4.13 -10.31 -9.23
CA LEU A 69 3.05 -9.77 -10.05
C LEU A 69 2.22 -10.94 -10.58
N GLN A 70 1.18 -11.36 -9.84
CA GLN A 70 0.33 -12.47 -10.27
C GLN A 70 -0.85 -11.98 -11.12
N ASN A 71 -1.66 -11.04 -10.59
CA ASN A 71 -2.98 -10.77 -11.20
C ASN A 71 -3.20 -9.33 -11.66
N ARG A 72 -2.76 -8.31 -10.90
CA ARG A 72 -3.09 -6.90 -11.18
C ARG A 72 -1.99 -5.95 -10.69
N VAL A 73 -1.81 -4.82 -11.37
CA VAL A 73 -0.92 -3.72 -10.94
C VAL A 73 -1.24 -3.23 -9.52
N GLY A 74 -2.49 -3.36 -9.08
CA GLY A 74 -2.89 -3.05 -7.70
C GLY A 74 -2.27 -3.94 -6.63
N GLU A 75 -1.88 -5.19 -6.94
CA GLU A 75 -1.19 -6.07 -5.97
C GLU A 75 0.19 -5.52 -5.62
N LEU A 76 0.86 -4.90 -6.59
CA LEU A 76 2.15 -4.28 -6.38
C LEU A 76 2.05 -3.08 -5.43
N TYR A 77 0.97 -2.31 -5.48
CA TYR A 77 0.76 -1.19 -4.54
C TYR A 77 0.82 -1.66 -3.09
N SER A 78 0.24 -2.81 -2.77
CA SER A 78 0.26 -3.37 -1.41
C SER A 78 1.69 -3.69 -0.93
N LEU A 79 2.57 -4.15 -1.83
CA LEU A 79 3.99 -4.38 -1.56
C LEU A 79 4.76 -3.07 -1.41
N LEU A 80 4.60 -2.13 -2.34
CA LEU A 80 5.25 -0.81 -2.27
C LEU A 80 4.85 -0.07 -1.00
N ARG A 81 3.59 -0.21 -0.57
CA ARG A 81 3.09 0.34 0.68
C ARG A 81 3.72 -0.30 1.90
N PHE A 82 3.92 -1.63 1.89
CA PHE A 82 4.62 -2.30 2.99
C PHE A 82 6.06 -1.81 3.10
N LEU A 83 6.75 -1.69 1.97
CA LEU A 83 8.12 -1.20 1.88
C LEU A 83 8.25 0.31 2.15
N GLU A 84 7.13 1.03 2.28
CA GLU A 84 7.08 2.49 2.50
C GLU A 84 7.85 3.28 1.44
N LEU A 85 7.77 2.84 0.18
CA LEU A 85 8.55 3.44 -0.90
C LEU A 85 8.01 4.83 -1.28
N ASP A 86 8.77 5.87 -0.98
CA ASP A 86 8.49 7.25 -1.40
C ASP A 86 8.75 7.44 -2.90
N PRO A 87 7.84 8.09 -3.68
CA PRO A 87 6.52 8.62 -3.31
C PRO A 87 5.36 7.64 -3.46
N TYR A 88 5.60 6.46 -4.02
CA TYR A 88 4.58 5.52 -4.47
C TYR A 88 3.66 4.99 -3.35
N ALA A 89 4.17 4.83 -2.14
CA ALA A 89 3.40 4.35 -0.99
C ALA A 89 2.42 5.40 -0.42
N TYR A 90 2.63 6.69 -0.73
CA TYR A 90 2.04 7.80 0.01
C TYR A 90 0.84 8.45 -0.68
N TYR A 91 0.02 9.06 0.17
CA TYR A 91 -1.01 10.02 -0.18
C TYR A 91 -0.48 11.44 -0.05
N PHE A 92 -0.88 12.30 -0.97
CA PHE A 92 -0.50 13.70 -1.00
C PHE A 92 -1.73 14.59 -1.11
N CYS A 93 -1.61 15.85 -0.66
CA CYS A 93 -2.60 16.89 -0.88
C CYS A 93 -2.23 17.71 -2.13
N GLY A 94 -3.19 17.92 -3.02
CA GLY A 94 -3.05 18.70 -4.25
C GLY A 94 -3.41 20.18 -4.10
N LYS A 95 -3.76 20.65 -2.89
CA LYS A 95 -4.00 22.07 -2.67
C LYS A 95 -2.68 22.84 -2.76
N LYS A 96 -2.69 23.96 -3.49
CA LYS A 96 -1.52 24.82 -3.67
C LYS A 96 -0.96 25.27 -2.32
N GLY A 97 0.34 25.04 -2.11
CA GLY A 97 1.05 25.39 -0.87
C GLY A 97 0.86 24.41 0.29
N CYS A 98 0.37 23.19 0.05
CA CYS A 98 0.21 22.17 1.08
C CYS A 98 1.19 21.01 0.88
N ASP A 99 2.04 20.77 1.89
CA ASP A 99 3.04 19.69 1.88
C ASP A 99 2.55 18.41 2.59
N CYS A 100 1.24 18.26 2.73
CA CYS A 100 0.67 17.13 3.43
C CYS A 100 0.98 15.82 2.70
N LYS A 101 1.68 14.93 3.40
CA LYS A 101 2.06 13.58 2.97
C LYS A 101 1.73 12.58 4.08
N SER A 102 1.07 11.48 3.72
CA SER A 102 0.71 10.45 4.69
C SER A 102 0.69 9.05 4.08
N LEU A 103 1.17 8.06 4.82
CA LEU A 103 1.09 6.64 4.43
C LEU A 103 -0.33 6.06 4.62
N HIS A 104 -1.11 6.69 5.49
CA HIS A 104 -2.47 6.29 5.84
C HIS A 104 -3.48 7.33 5.38
N TRP A 105 -4.68 6.87 5.05
CA TRP A 105 -5.79 7.77 4.76
C TRP A 105 -6.32 8.33 6.08
N ARG A 106 -5.74 9.45 6.52
CA ARG A 106 -6.03 10.08 7.82
C ARG A 106 -7.15 11.10 7.69
N PHE A 107 -8.36 10.61 7.57
CA PHE A 107 -9.59 11.37 7.58
C PHE A 107 -10.40 10.81 8.73
N GLY A 108 -10.64 11.64 9.77
CA GLY A 108 -11.23 11.18 11.03
C GLY A 108 -12.62 10.54 10.86
N PRO A 109 -13.36 10.25 11.96
CA PRO A 109 -14.56 9.40 11.91
C PRO A 109 -15.63 9.84 10.90
N LYS A 110 -15.78 11.16 10.68
CA LYS A 110 -16.75 11.74 9.74
C LYS A 110 -16.21 11.87 8.31
N GLN A 111 -14.95 11.50 8.07
CA GLN A 111 -14.19 11.58 6.81
C GLN A 111 -14.22 12.95 6.10
N LYS A 112 -14.55 14.04 6.82
CA LYS A 112 -14.76 15.37 6.22
C LYS A 112 -13.47 16.09 5.84
N ALA A 113 -12.43 15.94 6.65
CA ALA A 113 -11.18 16.67 6.51
C ALA A 113 -10.00 15.80 6.92
N CYS A 114 -8.86 16.07 6.30
CA CYS A 114 -7.61 15.42 6.65
C CYS A 114 -7.16 15.87 8.04
N GLU A 115 -6.77 14.93 8.90
CA GLU A 115 -6.25 15.21 10.24
C GLU A 115 -4.90 15.96 10.20
N CYS A 116 -4.15 15.84 9.11
CA CYS A 116 -2.83 16.47 8.98
C CYS A 116 -2.91 17.93 8.49
N CYS A 117 -3.85 18.26 7.58
CA CYS A 117 -3.89 19.59 6.94
C CYS A 117 -5.27 20.25 6.90
N GLY A 118 -6.32 19.61 7.42
CA GLY A 118 -7.68 20.15 7.45
C GLY A 118 -8.38 20.22 6.10
N HIS A 119 -7.74 19.80 5.00
CA HIS A 119 -8.35 19.87 3.67
C HIS A 119 -9.33 18.72 3.40
N PRO A 120 -10.37 18.97 2.57
CA PRO A 120 -11.29 17.94 2.12
C PRO A 120 -10.64 16.77 1.40
N GLY A 121 -11.31 15.61 1.41
CA GLY A 121 -10.82 14.37 0.81
C GLY A 121 -10.50 14.46 -0.67
N PHE A 122 -11.25 15.25 -1.44
CA PHE A 122 -11.03 15.39 -2.88
C PHE A 122 -9.73 16.11 -3.24
N HIS A 123 -9.11 16.84 -2.30
CA HIS A 123 -7.76 17.37 -2.51
C HIS A 123 -6.68 16.31 -2.31
N HIS A 124 -6.99 15.16 -1.71
CA HIS A 124 -6.01 14.12 -1.45
C HIS A 124 -6.08 13.02 -2.48
N PHE A 125 -4.91 12.54 -2.89
CA PHE A 125 -4.79 11.48 -3.88
C PHE A 125 -3.66 10.52 -3.50
N SER A 126 -3.83 9.24 -3.84
CA SER A 126 -2.73 8.27 -3.82
C SER A 126 -1.81 8.56 -5.00
N TYR A 127 -0.51 8.74 -4.74
CA TYR A 127 0.45 9.01 -5.81
C TYR A 127 0.48 7.87 -6.82
N PHE A 128 0.67 6.63 -6.36
CA PHE A 128 0.68 5.45 -7.21
C PHE A 128 -0.60 5.31 -8.04
N ASN A 129 -1.77 5.57 -7.45
CA ASN A 129 -3.01 5.44 -8.20
C ASN A 129 -3.09 6.47 -9.32
N ARG A 130 -2.68 7.72 -9.05
CA ARG A 130 -2.73 8.80 -10.02
C ARG A 130 -1.68 8.64 -11.13
N THR A 131 -0.48 8.19 -10.81
CA THR A 131 0.66 8.17 -11.74
C THR A 131 0.86 6.83 -12.45
N ILE A 132 0.48 5.72 -11.81
CA ILE A 132 0.73 4.37 -12.34
C ILE A 132 -0.57 3.63 -12.60
N LEU A 133 -1.39 3.38 -11.57
CA LEU A 133 -2.54 2.48 -11.70
C LEU A 133 -3.58 3.00 -12.69
N ASN A 134 -4.09 4.21 -12.48
CA ASN A 134 -5.20 4.75 -13.28
C ASN A 134 -4.81 4.92 -14.75
N PRO A 135 -3.62 5.46 -15.10
CA PRO A 135 -3.21 5.53 -16.50
C PRO A 135 -3.10 4.16 -17.18
N ILE A 136 -2.55 3.15 -16.51
CA ILE A 136 -2.45 1.79 -17.07
C ILE A 136 -3.83 1.18 -17.26
N THR A 137 -4.72 1.32 -16.27
CA THR A 137 -6.08 0.78 -16.36
C THR A 137 -6.92 1.46 -17.44
N ARG A 138 -6.75 2.77 -17.64
CA ARG A 138 -7.55 3.55 -18.61
C ARG A 138 -7.04 3.45 -20.05
N PHE A 139 -5.72 3.47 -20.24
CA PHE A 139 -5.12 3.62 -21.57
C PHE A 139 -4.27 2.42 -22.01
N GLY A 140 -4.10 1.41 -21.16
CA GLY A 140 -3.30 0.23 -21.49
C GLY A 140 -1.86 0.59 -21.84
N TYR A 141 -1.35 0.11 -22.99
CA TYR A 141 -0.01 0.41 -23.48
C TYR A 141 0.02 1.55 -24.52
N LEU A 142 -0.88 2.53 -24.40
CA LEU A 142 -0.95 3.70 -25.28
C LEU A 142 -0.80 5.00 -24.47
N GLY A 143 -0.20 6.02 -25.08
CA GLY A 143 -0.09 7.37 -24.51
C GLY A 143 0.36 7.41 -23.04
N GLU A 144 -0.52 7.88 -22.17
CA GLU A 144 -0.32 7.93 -20.71
C GLU A 144 -0.11 6.57 -20.05
N GLY A 145 -0.79 5.53 -20.52
CA GLY A 145 -0.64 4.18 -19.99
C GLY A 145 0.75 3.60 -20.27
N LYS A 146 1.29 3.81 -21.48
CA LYS A 146 2.68 3.44 -21.82
C LYS A 146 3.70 4.17 -20.92
N ARG A 147 3.50 5.47 -20.69
CA ARG A 147 4.37 6.25 -19.79
C ARG A 147 4.34 5.69 -18.36
N ALA A 148 3.16 5.34 -17.86
CA ALA A 148 3.00 4.74 -16.54
C ALA A 148 3.64 3.35 -16.42
N VAL A 149 3.59 2.50 -17.47
CA VAL A 149 4.31 1.22 -17.48
C VAL A 149 5.83 1.42 -17.45
N ILE A 150 6.35 2.40 -18.20
CA ILE A 150 7.78 2.74 -18.19
C ILE A 150 8.20 3.23 -16.81
N GLU A 151 7.41 4.11 -16.21
CA GLU A 151 7.69 4.62 -14.86
C GLU A 151 7.66 3.49 -13.84
N LEU A 152 6.66 2.61 -13.92
CA LEU A 152 6.58 1.44 -13.07
C LEU A 152 7.83 0.54 -13.21
N LYS A 153 8.31 0.33 -14.43
CA LYS A 153 9.53 -0.45 -14.67
C LYS A 153 10.73 0.16 -13.96
N LYS A 154 10.92 1.48 -14.03
CA LYS A 154 12.02 2.16 -13.29
C LYS A 154 11.94 1.94 -11.79
N VAL A 155 10.74 1.94 -11.22
CA VAL A 155 10.55 1.65 -9.78
C VAL A 155 11.01 0.23 -9.48
N LEU A 156 10.57 -0.74 -10.27
CA LEU A 156 10.91 -2.14 -10.08
C LEU A 156 12.41 -2.39 -10.27
N ASP A 157 13.04 -1.80 -11.28
CA ASP A 157 14.47 -1.98 -11.56
C ASP A 157 15.36 -1.51 -10.39
N ASN A 158 14.92 -0.52 -9.61
CA ASN A 158 15.66 -0.01 -8.46
C ASN A 158 15.31 -0.69 -7.12
N THR A 159 14.21 -1.46 -7.07
CA THR A 159 13.66 -1.97 -5.80
C THR A 159 13.59 -3.49 -5.76
N GLN A 160 13.58 -4.14 -6.93
CA GLN A 160 13.38 -5.56 -7.06
C GLN A 160 14.62 -6.23 -7.62
N LEU A 161 15.17 -7.17 -6.85
CA LEU A 161 16.12 -8.14 -7.36
C LEU A 161 15.34 -9.36 -7.87
N ARG A 162 15.46 -9.67 -9.17
CA ARG A 162 14.84 -10.85 -9.77
C ARG A 162 15.85 -11.63 -10.60
N ARG A 163 16.07 -12.90 -10.24
CA ARG A 163 16.81 -13.86 -11.06
C ARG A 163 15.86 -14.81 -11.78
N THR A 164 16.14 -15.10 -13.05
CA THR A 164 15.40 -16.11 -13.82
C THR A 164 16.13 -17.45 -13.75
N LYS A 165 15.42 -18.56 -14.00
CA LYS A 165 16.05 -19.90 -14.07
C LYS A 165 17.13 -19.97 -15.16
N LYS A 166 16.93 -19.27 -16.30
CA LYS A 166 17.92 -19.18 -17.38
C LYS A 166 19.20 -18.48 -16.91
N GLY A 167 19.09 -17.33 -16.26
CA GLY A 167 20.27 -16.60 -15.76
C GLY A 167 21.05 -17.33 -14.67
N ARG A 168 20.42 -18.27 -13.92
CA ARG A 168 21.16 -19.11 -12.96
C ARG A 168 22.00 -20.20 -13.63
N ALA A 169 21.61 -20.67 -14.81
CA ALA A 169 22.32 -21.74 -15.52
C ALA A 169 23.59 -21.23 -16.23
N GLU A 170 23.73 -19.91 -16.40
CA GLU A 170 24.91 -19.26 -16.98
C GLU A 170 25.99 -18.93 -15.92
N ASP A 171 25.61 -18.92 -14.64
CA ASP A 171 26.49 -18.65 -13.47
C ASP A 171 27.16 -19.92 -12.91
N VAL A 172 26.79 -21.11 -13.40
CA VAL A 172 27.24 -22.44 -12.93
C VAL A 172 27.98 -23.16 -14.04
#